data_AF-A0A369JTR0-F1
#
_entry.id   AF-A0A369JTR0-F1
#
_cell.length_a   1.000
_cell.length_b   1.000
_cell.length_c   1.000
_cell.angle_alpha   90.00
_cell.angle_beta   90.00
_cell.angle_gamma   90.00
#
_symmetry.space_group_name_H-M   'P 1'
#
loop_
_entity.id
_entity.type
_entity.pdbx_description
1 polymer ?
#
loop_
_entity_poly.entity_id
_entity_poly.type
_entity_poly.pdbx_seq_one_letter_code
_entity_poly.pdbx_strand_id
1 'polypeptide(L)'
;MKLTNSLVLTNALVIASIPYSVWSSPAGLDGNIIWPRAISPLPINLRSASNFVALGTSGFSTVPPSVITGSIGLSPSASTFITGFSLVKDSTNVFASSTQVVGKVFASDYGTPSPANLLTATNDVNTAYIDAAGRANPDFVNLGAGAIGGRILTPGLYKWTTGVNILTDVTLLGLPTDVWIFQISGPLEVAGAKNVILVGGLARNVFWQVGGGATIGPGAHFEGVLLSKTIAVLQTGATMNGRILAQTAITMQKAVLTQPL
;
A
#
# COMPACT_ATOMS: atom_id res chain seq x y z
N MET A 1 -28.27 -46.78 -36.37
CA MET A 1 -27.36 -45.83 -37.05
C MET A 1 -27.35 -44.54 -36.25
N LYS A 2 -26.17 -44.14 -35.78
CA LYS A 2 -25.80 -42.87 -35.10
C LYS A 2 -26.37 -42.57 -33.70
N LEU A 3 -25.45 -42.66 -32.72
CA LEU A 3 -25.39 -41.94 -31.46
C LEU A 3 -25.18 -40.43 -31.68
N THR A 4 -25.68 -39.60 -30.76
CA THR A 4 -25.17 -38.27 -30.31
C THR A 4 -26.17 -37.83 -29.24
N ASN A 5 -25.92 -37.84 -27.92
CA ASN A 5 -24.92 -37.22 -27.04
C ASN A 5 -24.80 -35.69 -27.11
N SER A 6 -25.20 -35.08 -25.99
CA SER A 6 -24.75 -33.81 -25.39
C SER A 6 -25.34 -32.49 -25.94
N LEU A 7 -25.45 -31.39 -25.19
CA LEU A 7 -24.73 -30.96 -24.00
C LEU A 7 -25.53 -29.89 -23.24
N VAL A 8 -25.42 -29.88 -21.91
CA VAL A 8 -25.96 -28.89 -20.97
C VAL A 8 -25.23 -27.55 -21.14
N LEU A 9 -25.96 -26.45 -21.28
CA LEU A 9 -25.42 -25.08 -21.23
C LEU A 9 -25.14 -24.70 -19.77
N THR A 10 -23.86 -24.76 -19.36
CA THR A 10 -23.37 -24.06 -18.16
C THR A 10 -22.75 -22.72 -18.57
N ASN A 11 -23.18 -21.67 -17.90
CA ASN A 11 -22.70 -20.30 -18.05
C ASN A 11 -21.17 -20.21 -17.91
N ALA A 12 -20.48 -19.93 -19.01
CA ALA A 12 -19.07 -19.59 -19.02
C ALA A 12 -18.90 -18.06 -18.88
N LEU A 13 -18.05 -17.69 -17.93
CA LEU A 13 -17.52 -16.37 -17.62
C LEU A 13 -17.11 -15.62 -18.91
N VAL A 14 -17.71 -14.45 -19.17
CA VAL A 14 -17.26 -13.55 -20.23
C VAL A 14 -15.96 -12.88 -19.78
N ILE A 15 -14.82 -13.48 -20.13
CA ILE A 15 -13.56 -12.75 -20.19
C ILE A 15 -13.65 -11.91 -21.46
N ALA A 16 -13.80 -10.60 -21.31
CA ALA A 16 -13.64 -9.68 -22.44
C ALA A 16 -12.19 -9.80 -22.93
N SER A 17 -11.97 -10.64 -23.94
CA SER A 17 -10.76 -10.65 -24.73
C SER A 17 -10.68 -9.30 -25.45
N ILE A 18 -9.84 -8.40 -24.95
CA ILE A 18 -9.45 -7.22 -25.72
C ILE A 18 -8.69 -7.74 -26.96
N PRO A 19 -9.17 -7.47 -28.18
CA PRO A 19 -8.47 -7.93 -29.38
C PRO A 19 -7.10 -7.25 -29.47
N TYR A 20 -6.09 -8.03 -29.87
CA TYR A 20 -4.71 -7.62 -30.11
C TYR A 20 -4.54 -6.46 -31.12
N SER A 21 -5.62 -5.99 -31.74
CA SER A 21 -5.63 -5.04 -32.85
C SER A 21 -5.75 -3.55 -32.47
N VAL A 22 -5.52 -3.15 -31.21
CA VAL A 22 -5.36 -1.70 -30.88
C VAL A 22 -3.95 -1.19 -31.25
N TRP A 23 -3.09 -2.06 -31.78
CA TRP A 23 -1.80 -1.69 -32.37
C TRP A 23 -1.89 -1.74 -33.89
N SER A 24 -2.18 -0.59 -34.50
CA SER A 24 -1.82 -0.35 -35.90
C SER A 24 -1.19 1.04 -36.00
N SER A 25 0.14 1.09 -36.05
CA SER A 25 0.84 2.23 -36.65
C SER A 25 0.71 2.15 -38.18
N PRO A 26 0.56 3.27 -38.90
CA PRO A 26 0.62 3.26 -40.35
C PRO A 26 2.06 2.98 -40.83
N ALA A 27 2.15 1.97 -41.69
CA ALA A 27 3.18 1.63 -42.68
C ALA A 27 4.62 2.20 -42.55
N GLY A 28 5.58 1.29 -42.37
CA GLY A 28 7.01 1.49 -42.62
C GLY A 28 7.84 0.41 -41.92
N LEU A 29 8.30 -0.60 -42.67
CA LEU A 29 8.92 -1.83 -42.15
C LEU A 29 10.43 -1.74 -42.02
N ASP A 30 10.94 -1.37 -40.85
CA ASP A 30 12.32 -1.65 -40.44
C ASP A 30 12.57 -1.12 -39.02
N GLY A 31 12.51 -2.04 -38.05
CA GLY A 31 12.86 -1.75 -36.67
C GLY A 31 11.94 -2.46 -35.71
N ASN A 32 12.48 -3.44 -35.02
CA ASN A 32 11.93 -3.95 -33.77
C ASN A 32 11.93 -2.77 -32.77
N ILE A 33 10.95 -1.86 -32.85
CA ILE A 33 10.75 -0.81 -31.85
C ILE A 33 10.11 -1.50 -30.65
N ILE A 34 10.96 -2.19 -29.90
CA ILE A 34 10.71 -2.45 -28.50
C ILE A 34 10.68 -1.07 -27.88
N TRP A 35 9.51 -0.53 -27.57
CA TRP A 35 9.44 0.65 -26.71
C TRP A 35 10.22 0.28 -25.45
N PRO A 36 11.34 0.95 -25.13
CA PRO A 36 12.12 0.59 -23.96
C PRO A 36 11.20 0.69 -22.76
N ARG A 37 10.91 -0.46 -22.14
CA ARG A 37 10.22 -0.49 -20.86
C ARG A 37 11.07 0.36 -19.92
N ALA A 38 10.45 1.33 -19.24
CA ALA A 38 11.13 2.07 -18.18
C ALA A 38 11.76 1.05 -17.22
N ILE A 39 13.06 1.23 -16.92
CA ILE A 39 13.79 0.33 -16.05
C ILE A 39 13.11 0.38 -14.69
N SER A 40 12.49 -0.73 -14.27
CA SER A 40 11.81 -0.77 -12.99
C SER A 40 12.81 -0.49 -11.88
N PRO A 41 12.53 0.47 -10.97
CA PRO A 41 13.45 0.79 -9.89
C PRO A 41 13.61 -0.42 -8.97
N LEU A 42 14.73 -0.49 -8.25
CA LEU A 42 14.89 -1.51 -7.22
C LEU A 42 13.85 -1.28 -6.10
N PRO A 43 13.29 -2.35 -5.51
CA PRO A 43 12.33 -2.21 -4.42
C PRO A 43 12.97 -1.54 -3.19
N ILE A 44 12.15 -0.90 -2.35
CA ILE A 44 12.60 -0.33 -1.07
C ILE A 44 12.81 -1.46 -0.06
N ASN A 45 13.98 -1.51 0.58
CA ASN A 45 14.24 -2.50 1.62
C ASN A 45 13.67 -2.04 2.97
N LEU A 46 12.58 -2.69 3.39
CA LEU A 46 11.92 -2.40 4.67
C LEU A 46 12.61 -3.01 5.89
N ARG A 47 13.57 -3.93 5.69
CA ARG A 47 14.31 -4.61 6.78
C ARG A 47 13.36 -5.10 7.88
N SER A 48 13.63 -4.82 9.15
CA SER A 48 12.82 -5.30 10.27
C SER A 48 11.41 -4.69 10.32
N ALA A 49 11.17 -3.54 9.66
CA ALA A 49 9.83 -2.97 9.51
C ALA A 49 8.90 -3.86 8.66
N SER A 50 9.44 -4.75 7.82
CA SER A 50 8.65 -5.73 7.06
C SER A 50 7.91 -6.76 7.93
N ASN A 51 8.25 -6.88 9.20
CA ASN A 51 7.55 -7.76 10.14
C ASN A 51 6.20 -7.18 10.60
N PHE A 52 5.92 -5.90 10.30
CA PHE A 52 4.73 -5.19 10.75
C PHE A 52 3.85 -4.77 9.59
N VAL A 53 2.55 -5.06 9.67
CA VAL A 53 1.57 -4.51 8.73
C VAL A 53 1.31 -3.03 9.01
N ALA A 54 1.42 -2.61 10.26
CA ALA A 54 1.39 -1.20 10.62
C ALA A 54 2.36 -0.87 11.76
N LEU A 55 3.14 0.20 11.60
CA LEU A 55 4.08 0.70 12.60
C LEU A 55 3.96 2.22 12.67
N GLY A 56 3.56 2.73 13.84
CA GLY A 56 3.46 4.16 14.15
C GLY A 56 4.46 4.57 15.23
N THR A 57 4.58 5.87 15.51
CA THR A 57 5.49 6.38 16.55
C THR A 57 4.80 7.13 17.68
N SER A 58 3.73 7.89 17.39
CA SER A 58 3.10 8.78 18.37
C SER A 58 1.73 8.31 18.86
N GLY A 59 0.99 7.55 18.04
CA GLY A 59 -0.26 6.91 18.45
C GLY A 59 -0.83 5.95 17.42
N PHE A 60 -1.66 5.02 17.88
CA PHE A 60 -2.37 4.09 17.02
C PHE A 60 -3.81 3.95 17.53
N SER A 61 -4.77 4.53 16.81
CA SER A 61 -6.17 4.51 17.24
C SER A 61 -7.05 3.75 16.25
N THR A 62 -8.11 3.14 16.78
CA THR A 62 -9.21 2.67 15.97
C THR A 62 -10.57 3.08 16.52
N VAL A 63 -11.49 3.46 15.62
CA VAL A 63 -12.93 3.38 15.86
C VAL A 63 -13.39 1.98 15.43
N PRO A 64 -13.72 1.08 16.38
CA PRO A 64 -13.92 -0.33 16.10
C PRO A 64 -15.25 -0.64 15.37
N PRO A 65 -15.38 -1.82 14.75
CA PRO A 65 -14.33 -2.84 14.59
C PRO A 65 -13.55 -2.66 13.28
N SER A 66 -12.23 -2.53 13.38
CA SER A 66 -11.31 -2.75 12.25
C SER A 66 -10.90 -4.22 12.14
N VAL A 67 -10.39 -4.64 10.99
CA VAL A 67 -9.83 -5.97 10.76
C VAL A 67 -8.41 -5.82 10.24
N ILE A 68 -7.44 -6.28 11.02
CA ILE A 68 -6.02 -6.19 10.68
C ILE A 68 -5.45 -7.61 10.55
N THR A 69 -4.83 -7.91 9.42
CA THR A 69 -4.09 -9.17 9.20
C THR A 69 -2.60 -8.85 9.14
N GLY A 70 -1.87 -9.27 10.16
CA GLY A 70 -0.46 -8.93 10.39
C GLY A 70 -0.25 -8.25 11.75
N SER A 71 1.01 -8.17 12.18
CA SER A 71 1.36 -7.58 13.47
C SER A 71 1.44 -6.05 13.39
N ILE A 72 1.05 -5.36 14.46
CA ILE A 72 1.14 -3.91 14.58
C ILE A 72 2.11 -3.50 15.68
N GLY A 73 2.69 -2.32 15.56
CA GLY A 73 3.63 -1.77 16.54
C GLY A 73 3.45 -0.28 16.78
N LEU A 74 3.83 0.16 17.98
CA LEU A 74 3.96 1.56 18.32
C LEU A 74 5.27 1.79 19.10
N SER A 75 6.12 2.68 18.60
CA SER A 75 7.36 3.08 19.29
C SER A 75 7.89 4.42 18.76
N PRO A 76 8.27 5.38 19.64
CA PRO A 76 8.58 5.19 21.06
C PRO A 76 7.38 5.33 22.01
N SER A 77 6.19 5.72 21.54
CA SER A 77 5.01 5.81 22.42
C SER A 77 4.63 4.46 23.05
N ALA A 78 4.19 4.53 24.30
CA ALA A 78 3.73 3.38 25.08
C ALA A 78 2.36 2.87 24.61
N SER A 79 2.01 1.66 25.06
CA SER A 79 0.78 0.95 24.74
C SER A 79 -0.51 1.70 25.08
N THR A 80 -0.46 2.66 26.00
CA THR A 80 -1.59 3.54 26.33
C THR A 80 -2.04 4.44 25.17
N PHE A 81 -1.15 4.67 24.19
CA PHE A 81 -1.48 5.38 22.95
C PHE A 81 -2.00 4.45 21.84
N ILE A 82 -2.16 3.15 22.13
CA ILE A 82 -2.87 2.19 21.27
C ILE A 82 -4.32 2.09 21.76
N THR A 83 -5.23 2.82 21.13
CA THR A 83 -6.60 3.03 21.62
C THR A 83 -7.67 2.40 20.73
N GLY A 84 -8.78 1.96 21.33
CA GLY A 84 -9.91 1.34 20.62
C GLY A 84 -9.73 -0.15 20.25
N PHE A 85 -8.59 -0.75 20.60
CA PHE A 85 -8.28 -2.15 20.29
C PHE A 85 -8.65 -3.15 21.39
N SER A 86 -9.05 -2.69 22.58
CA SER A 86 -9.34 -3.56 23.73
C SER A 86 -8.23 -4.59 23.98
N LEU A 87 -7.00 -4.10 24.12
CA LEU A 87 -5.80 -4.93 24.18
C LEU A 87 -5.80 -5.84 25.42
N VAL A 88 -5.46 -7.11 25.21
CA VAL A 88 -5.19 -8.08 26.28
C VAL A 88 -3.73 -8.47 26.20
N LYS A 89 -2.94 -8.08 27.20
CA LYS A 89 -1.52 -8.45 27.30
C LYS A 89 -1.39 -9.97 27.44
N ASP A 90 -0.43 -10.53 26.72
CA ASP A 90 -0.05 -11.93 26.89
C ASP A 90 0.62 -12.16 28.25
N SER A 91 0.67 -13.41 28.72
CA SER A 91 1.26 -13.79 30.01
C SER A 91 2.75 -13.42 30.13
N THR A 92 3.46 -13.33 29.00
CA THR A 92 4.86 -12.90 28.95
C THR A 92 5.03 -11.38 29.05
N ASN A 93 3.95 -10.60 28.90
CA ASN A 93 3.95 -9.14 28.76
C ASN A 93 4.81 -8.62 27.58
N VAL A 94 5.25 -9.48 26.66
CA VAL A 94 6.07 -9.10 25.49
C VAL A 94 5.20 -8.52 24.36
N PHE A 95 3.93 -8.93 24.27
CA PHE A 95 2.98 -8.44 23.29
C PHE A 95 1.57 -8.43 23.88
N ALA A 96 0.63 -7.84 23.15
CA ALA A 96 -0.79 -7.93 23.41
C ALA A 96 -1.54 -8.52 22.20
N SER A 97 -2.75 -8.98 22.47
CA SER A 97 -3.71 -9.46 21.46
C SER A 97 -4.94 -8.55 21.41
N SER A 98 -5.66 -8.62 20.31
CA SER A 98 -6.94 -7.94 20.09
C SER A 98 -7.78 -8.79 19.15
N THR A 99 -9.10 -8.81 19.33
CA THR A 99 -10.03 -9.47 18.38
C THR A 99 -10.02 -8.83 16.99
N GLN A 100 -9.50 -7.60 16.87
CA GLN A 100 -9.38 -6.86 15.63
C GLN A 100 -8.04 -7.13 14.89
N VAL A 101 -7.11 -7.88 15.50
CA VAL A 101 -5.76 -8.09 14.97
C VAL A 101 -5.46 -9.59 14.89
N VAL A 102 -5.43 -10.11 13.66
CA VAL A 102 -4.88 -11.43 13.34
C VAL A 102 -3.36 -11.29 13.27
N GLY A 103 -2.73 -11.24 14.43
CA GLY A 103 -1.32 -10.94 14.62
C GLY A 103 -1.01 -10.59 16.07
N LYS A 104 0.12 -9.93 16.31
CA LYS A 104 0.52 -9.44 17.63
C LYS A 104 0.54 -7.91 17.65
N VAL A 105 0.19 -7.34 18.78
CA VAL A 105 0.32 -5.90 19.06
C VAL A 105 1.56 -5.72 19.93
N PHE A 106 2.47 -4.85 19.49
CA PHE A 106 3.71 -4.54 20.21
C PHE A 106 3.75 -3.05 20.59
N ALA A 107 4.30 -2.74 21.75
CA ALA A 107 4.53 -1.37 22.21
C ALA A 107 5.87 -1.23 22.95
N SER A 108 6.36 0.00 23.07
CA SER A 108 7.68 0.30 23.65
C SER A 108 7.81 0.01 25.15
N ASP A 109 6.69 -0.08 25.88
CA ASP A 109 6.60 -0.35 27.32
C ASP A 109 6.35 -1.84 27.64
N TYR A 110 6.42 -2.72 26.64
CA TYR A 110 6.28 -4.16 26.81
C TYR A 110 7.60 -4.84 27.22
N GLY A 111 7.51 -6.09 27.66
CA GLY A 111 8.65 -6.90 28.10
C GLY A 111 9.68 -7.16 26.98
N THR A 112 10.93 -7.37 27.36
CA THR A 112 12.04 -7.75 26.47
C THR A 112 11.68 -8.99 25.65
N PRO A 113 12.00 -9.03 24.33
CA PRO A 113 12.81 -8.09 23.56
C PRO A 113 12.04 -6.99 22.80
N SER A 114 10.75 -6.78 23.08
CA SER A 114 9.89 -5.91 22.27
C SER A 114 10.38 -4.46 22.12
N PRO A 115 10.86 -3.77 23.16
CA PRO A 115 11.29 -2.37 23.02
C PRO A 115 12.48 -2.21 22.06
N ALA A 116 13.47 -3.11 22.15
CA ALA A 116 14.64 -3.10 21.28
C ALA A 116 14.28 -3.42 19.82
N ASN A 117 13.46 -4.46 19.61
CA ASN A 117 13.00 -4.85 18.27
C ASN A 117 12.18 -3.74 17.60
N LEU A 118 11.30 -3.07 18.36
CA LEU A 118 10.52 -1.94 17.86
C LEU A 118 11.37 -0.73 17.55
N LEU A 119 12.38 -0.42 18.37
CA LEU A 119 13.32 0.66 18.08
C LEU A 119 14.06 0.42 16.75
N THR A 120 14.54 -0.80 16.53
CA THR A 120 15.15 -1.20 15.25
C THR A 120 14.16 -1.03 14.09
N ALA A 121 12.93 -1.53 14.24
CA ALA A 121 11.91 -1.44 13.20
C ALA A 121 11.53 0.01 12.86
N THR A 122 11.38 0.89 13.87
CA THR A 122 11.09 2.32 13.66
C THR A 122 12.26 3.02 12.95
N ASN A 123 13.51 2.69 13.28
CA ASN A 123 14.68 3.22 12.57
C ASN A 123 14.74 2.73 11.11
N ASP A 124 14.33 1.48 10.86
CA ASP A 124 14.23 0.92 9.52
C ASP A 124 13.10 1.58 8.71
N VAL A 125 11.99 2.00 9.33
CA VAL A 125 10.97 2.85 8.68
C VAL A 125 11.57 4.18 8.23
N ASN A 126 12.35 4.85 9.09
CA ASN A 126 13.01 6.10 8.71
C ASN A 126 14.02 5.88 7.57
N THR A 127 14.77 4.78 7.61
CA THR A 127 15.71 4.41 6.54
C THR A 127 14.98 4.16 5.21
N ALA A 128 13.90 3.39 5.22
CA ALA A 128 13.08 3.12 4.04
C ALA A 128 12.44 4.39 3.48
N TYR A 129 11.96 5.28 4.35
CA TYR A 129 11.43 6.58 3.96
C TYR A 129 12.50 7.43 3.25
N ILE A 130 13.71 7.53 3.81
CA ILE A 130 14.83 8.30 3.24
C ILE A 130 15.28 7.68 1.91
N ASP A 131 15.36 6.35 1.80
CA ASP A 131 15.65 5.65 0.54
C ASP A 131 14.63 6.01 -0.53
N ALA A 132 13.33 5.87 -0.22
CA ALA A 132 12.25 6.18 -1.16
C ALA A 132 12.25 7.65 -1.59
N ALA A 133 12.42 8.58 -0.65
CA ALA A 133 12.47 10.02 -0.92
C ALA A 133 13.74 10.43 -1.68
N GLY A 134 14.84 9.68 -1.52
CA GLY A 134 16.15 9.94 -2.10
C GLY A 134 16.38 9.35 -3.49
N ARG A 135 15.45 8.53 -4.00
CA ARG A 135 15.55 8.02 -5.39
C ARG A 135 15.64 9.18 -6.38
N ALA A 136 16.62 9.11 -7.28
CA ALA A 136 16.92 10.15 -8.27
C ALA A 136 16.46 9.74 -9.67
N ASN A 137 16.46 10.71 -10.60
CA ASN A 137 16.09 10.52 -12.00
C ASN A 137 14.66 9.96 -12.17
N PRO A 138 13.62 10.70 -11.71
CA PRO A 138 12.24 10.25 -11.87
C PRO A 138 11.86 10.12 -13.35
N ASP A 139 11.16 9.04 -13.68
CA ASP A 139 10.57 8.80 -15.00
C ASP A 139 9.44 9.80 -15.28
N PHE A 140 8.73 10.21 -14.23
CA PHE A 140 7.61 11.14 -14.30
C PHE A 140 7.72 12.23 -13.23
N VAL A 141 7.56 13.48 -13.64
CA VAL A 141 7.58 14.65 -12.75
C VAL A 141 6.26 15.39 -12.83
N ASN A 142 5.64 15.64 -11.68
CA ASN A 142 4.39 16.39 -11.50
C ASN A 142 3.24 15.90 -12.41
N LEU A 143 3.17 14.59 -12.64
CA LEU A 143 2.15 13.98 -13.51
C LEU A 143 0.74 14.40 -13.06
N GLY A 144 -0.04 14.92 -14.01
CA GLY A 144 -1.41 15.38 -13.74
C GLY A 144 -1.50 16.54 -12.75
N ALA A 145 -0.41 17.26 -12.49
CA ALA A 145 -0.33 18.29 -11.46
C ALA A 145 -0.80 17.81 -10.06
N GLY A 146 -0.60 16.51 -9.78
CA GLY A 146 -1.05 15.85 -8.54
C GLY A 146 -2.37 15.10 -8.67
N ALA A 147 -3.21 15.42 -9.66
CA ALA A 147 -4.46 14.72 -9.92
C ALA A 147 -4.23 13.51 -10.85
N ILE A 148 -4.09 12.32 -10.26
CA ILE A 148 -3.73 11.10 -11.00
C ILE A 148 -4.91 10.17 -11.30
N GLY A 149 -6.11 10.50 -10.85
CA GLY A 149 -7.31 9.72 -11.13
C GLY A 149 -7.57 9.55 -12.63
N GLY A 150 -8.10 8.38 -13.01
CA GLY A 150 -8.41 7.99 -14.38
C GLY A 150 -7.20 7.53 -15.20
N ARG A 151 -5.99 7.54 -14.61
CA ARG A 151 -4.76 7.17 -15.32
C ARG A 151 -4.41 5.71 -15.09
N ILE A 152 -3.70 5.15 -16.06
CA ILE A 152 -2.97 3.90 -15.94
C ILE A 152 -1.49 4.27 -15.74
N LEU A 153 -0.92 3.86 -14.62
CA LEU A 153 0.46 4.15 -14.22
C LEU A 153 1.29 2.88 -14.41
N THR A 154 2.26 2.95 -15.30
CA THR A 154 3.26 1.89 -15.52
C THR A 154 4.32 1.91 -14.41
N PRO A 155 5.11 0.84 -14.23
CA PRO A 155 6.19 0.79 -13.26
C PRO A 155 7.18 1.96 -13.47
N GLY A 156 7.77 2.45 -12.39
CA GLY A 156 8.71 3.55 -12.45
C GLY A 156 8.79 4.39 -11.18
N LEU A 157 9.65 5.40 -11.23
CA LEU A 157 9.81 6.43 -10.22
C LEU A 157 9.01 7.68 -10.63
N TYR A 158 8.06 8.05 -9.79
CA TYR A 158 7.23 9.24 -9.95
C TYR A 158 7.54 10.25 -8.86
N LYS A 159 7.57 11.54 -9.23
CA LYS A 159 7.86 12.62 -8.30
C LYS A 159 6.85 13.74 -8.41
N TRP A 160 6.28 14.16 -7.28
CA TRP A 160 5.51 15.39 -7.13
C TRP A 160 6.13 16.27 -6.06
N THR A 161 6.30 17.55 -6.40
CA THR A 161 6.71 18.59 -5.44
C THR A 161 5.54 19.15 -4.64
N THR A 162 4.32 18.67 -4.91
CA THR A 162 3.05 19.04 -4.29
C THR A 162 2.40 17.82 -3.64
N GLY A 163 1.15 17.96 -3.17
CA GLY A 163 0.30 16.83 -2.84
C GLY A 163 -0.20 16.09 -4.08
N VAL A 164 -0.76 14.90 -3.85
CA VAL A 164 -1.39 14.03 -4.85
C VAL A 164 -2.80 13.68 -4.39
N ASN A 165 -3.75 13.75 -5.33
CA ASN A 165 -5.16 13.43 -5.11
C ASN A 165 -5.67 12.40 -6.12
N ILE A 166 -6.39 11.39 -5.63
CA ILE A 166 -7.05 10.34 -6.40
C ILE A 166 -8.57 10.58 -6.26
N LEU A 167 -9.12 11.42 -7.14
CA LEU A 167 -10.55 11.77 -7.17
C LEU A 167 -11.41 10.79 -7.98
N THR A 168 -10.77 10.06 -8.87
CA THR A 168 -11.32 8.92 -9.62
C THR A 168 -10.34 7.75 -9.52
N ASP A 169 -10.78 6.53 -9.79
CA ASP A 169 -9.93 5.34 -9.71
C ASP A 169 -8.64 5.51 -10.53
N VAL A 170 -7.53 4.98 -10.02
CA VAL A 170 -6.23 4.95 -10.68
C VAL A 170 -5.77 3.51 -10.81
N THR A 171 -5.21 3.15 -11.96
CA THR A 171 -4.73 1.78 -12.20
C THR A 171 -3.21 1.74 -12.20
N LEU A 172 -2.63 0.81 -11.45
CA LEU A 172 -1.23 0.44 -11.52
C LEU A 172 -1.13 -0.84 -12.36
N LEU A 173 -0.50 -0.76 -13.52
CA LEU A 173 -0.43 -1.87 -14.47
C LEU A 173 1.01 -2.30 -14.71
N GLY A 174 1.34 -3.54 -14.36
CA GLY A 174 2.66 -4.11 -14.60
C GLY A 174 2.71 -5.59 -14.26
N LEU A 175 3.92 -6.11 -14.06
CA LEU A 175 4.20 -7.51 -13.75
C LEU A 175 4.51 -7.72 -12.26
N PRO A 176 4.49 -8.98 -11.76
CA PRO A 176 4.76 -9.25 -10.34
C PRO A 176 6.16 -8.84 -9.86
N THR A 177 7.11 -8.64 -10.78
CA THR A 177 8.48 -8.19 -10.50
C THR A 177 8.64 -6.68 -10.54
N ASP A 178 7.62 -5.97 -11.02
CA ASP A 178 7.73 -4.55 -11.31
C ASP A 178 7.49 -3.72 -10.06
N VAL A 179 8.09 -2.52 -10.04
CA VAL A 179 8.14 -1.65 -8.86
C VAL A 179 7.62 -0.25 -9.23
N TRP A 180 6.84 0.31 -8.31
CA TRP A 180 6.40 1.70 -8.35
C TRP A 180 6.93 2.41 -7.11
N ILE A 181 7.52 3.58 -7.31
CA ILE A 181 7.92 4.46 -6.21
C ILE A 181 7.29 5.83 -6.47
N PHE A 182 6.37 6.22 -5.61
CA PHE A 182 5.71 7.52 -5.65
C PHE A 182 6.31 8.41 -4.57
N GLN A 183 7.07 9.43 -4.99
CA GLN A 183 7.61 10.48 -4.11
C GLN A 183 6.66 11.67 -4.11
N ILE A 184 6.01 11.94 -2.97
CA ILE A 184 5.02 12.99 -2.83
C ILE A 184 5.51 13.94 -1.75
N SER A 185 5.84 15.19 -2.09
CA SER A 185 6.31 16.17 -1.09
C SER A 185 5.17 16.67 -0.18
N GLY A 186 3.94 16.72 -0.70
CA GLY A 186 2.75 17.13 0.06
C GLY A 186 1.95 15.96 0.64
N PRO A 187 0.64 16.15 0.91
CA PRO A 187 -0.24 15.08 1.34
C PRO A 187 -0.65 14.14 0.19
N LEU A 188 -1.08 12.94 0.55
CA LEU A 188 -1.75 11.99 -0.34
C LEU A 188 -3.22 11.85 0.09
N GLU A 189 -4.14 12.06 -0.84
CA GLU A 189 -5.59 11.95 -0.58
C GLU A 189 -6.24 11.02 -1.60
N VAL A 190 -6.92 9.98 -1.10
CA VAL A 190 -7.80 9.12 -1.91
C VAL A 190 -9.23 9.46 -1.54
N ALA A 191 -10.01 9.93 -2.52
CA ALA A 191 -11.41 10.26 -2.29
C ALA A 191 -12.21 9.01 -1.90
N GLY A 192 -13.33 9.23 -1.20
CA GLY A 192 -14.22 8.14 -0.80
C GLY A 192 -14.72 7.32 -1.98
N ALA A 193 -14.84 6.01 -1.77
CA ALA A 193 -15.25 5.03 -2.79
C ALA A 193 -14.42 5.09 -4.08
N LYS A 194 -13.12 5.44 -3.98
CA LYS A 194 -12.15 5.34 -5.08
C LYS A 194 -11.08 4.31 -4.79
N ASN A 195 -10.53 3.77 -5.87
CA ASN A 195 -9.66 2.61 -5.81
C ASN A 195 -8.30 2.92 -6.45
N VAL A 196 -7.24 2.53 -5.75
CA VAL A 196 -5.97 2.19 -6.39
C VAL A 196 -6.09 0.74 -6.84
N ILE A 197 -6.19 0.53 -8.15
CA ILE A 197 -6.40 -0.80 -8.75
C ILE A 197 -5.05 -1.32 -9.18
N LEU A 198 -4.59 -2.45 -8.63
CA LEU A 198 -3.35 -3.10 -9.05
C LEU A 198 -3.65 -4.26 -9.99
N VAL A 199 -3.09 -4.21 -11.21
CA VAL A 199 -3.26 -5.24 -12.24
C VAL A 199 -1.91 -5.84 -12.59
N GLY A 200 -1.78 -7.15 -12.38
CA GLY A 200 -0.58 -7.95 -12.69
C GLY A 200 0.61 -7.75 -11.73
N GLY A 201 0.69 -6.62 -11.02
CA GLY A 201 1.72 -6.35 -10.02
C GLY A 201 1.45 -6.96 -8.64
N LEU A 202 2.39 -6.73 -7.72
CA LEU A 202 2.26 -7.10 -6.30
C LEU A 202 2.30 -5.87 -5.40
N ALA A 203 1.39 -5.78 -4.43
CA ALA A 203 1.27 -4.65 -3.51
C ALA A 203 2.58 -4.37 -2.74
N ARG A 204 3.33 -5.42 -2.38
CA ARG A 204 4.66 -5.29 -1.73
C ARG A 204 5.71 -4.57 -2.57
N ASN A 205 5.47 -4.36 -3.86
CA ASN A 205 6.37 -3.63 -4.77
C ASN A 205 5.87 -2.22 -5.12
N VAL A 206 4.77 -1.77 -4.52
CA VAL A 206 4.24 -0.42 -4.70
C VAL A 206 4.59 0.39 -3.45
N PHE A 207 5.39 1.44 -3.60
CA PHE A 207 5.87 2.26 -2.47
C PHE A 207 5.38 3.70 -2.60
N TRP A 208 4.69 4.18 -1.58
CA TRP A 208 4.17 5.55 -1.48
C TRP A 208 4.93 6.29 -0.39
N GLN A 209 5.92 7.10 -0.77
CA GLN A 209 6.60 8.01 0.15
C GLN A 209 5.84 9.34 0.17
N VAL A 210 5.30 9.70 1.34
CA VAL A 210 4.45 10.89 1.51
C VAL A 210 5.07 11.83 2.54
N GLY A 211 5.41 13.05 2.12
CA GLY A 211 6.05 14.07 2.95
C GLY A 211 5.07 14.77 3.90
N GLY A 212 3.79 14.81 3.52
CA GLY A 212 2.69 15.21 4.39
C GLY A 212 2.06 14.04 5.13
N GLY A 213 0.74 14.08 5.29
CA GLY A 213 -0.08 12.97 5.76
C GLY A 213 -0.78 12.25 4.61
N ALA A 214 -1.25 11.04 4.87
CA ALA A 214 -2.01 10.26 3.90
C ALA A 214 -3.41 9.96 4.44
N THR A 215 -4.43 10.28 3.65
CA THR A 215 -5.83 10.01 3.98
C THR A 215 -6.46 9.14 2.91
N ILE A 216 -6.89 7.95 3.30
CA ILE A 216 -7.68 7.04 2.48
C ILE A 216 -9.14 7.21 2.89
N GLY A 217 -9.93 7.78 1.98
CA GLY A 217 -11.31 8.19 2.23
C GLY A 217 -12.27 7.03 2.52
N PRO A 218 -13.52 7.33 2.90
CA PRO A 218 -14.46 6.32 3.35
C PRO A 218 -14.80 5.34 2.21
N GLY A 219 -14.74 4.04 2.49
CA GLY A 219 -14.99 2.99 1.50
C GLY A 219 -14.00 2.94 0.33
N ALA A 220 -12.89 3.68 0.38
CA ALA A 220 -11.85 3.62 -0.65
C ALA A 220 -10.98 2.35 -0.51
N HIS A 221 -10.35 1.94 -1.60
CA HIS A 221 -9.39 0.84 -1.64
C HIS A 221 -7.98 1.34 -1.99
N PHE A 222 -6.98 0.82 -1.28
CA PHE A 222 -5.59 1.21 -1.46
C PHE A 222 -4.65 0.00 -1.58
N GLU A 223 -3.63 0.14 -2.43
CA GLU A 223 -2.65 -0.90 -2.73
C GLU A 223 -1.24 -0.36 -2.49
N GLY A 224 -0.46 -1.02 -1.63
CA GLY A 224 0.97 -0.75 -1.49
C GLY A 224 1.50 -0.50 -0.08
N VAL A 225 2.79 -0.23 0.01
CA VAL A 225 3.50 0.17 1.23
C VAL A 225 3.48 1.69 1.35
N LEU A 226 2.79 2.19 2.37
CA LEU A 226 2.67 3.61 2.67
C LEU A 226 3.75 4.02 3.69
N LEU A 227 4.72 4.81 3.25
CA LEU A 227 5.78 5.45 4.05
C LEU A 227 5.38 6.92 4.31
N SER A 228 4.60 7.16 5.37
CA SER A 228 4.10 8.51 5.70
C SER A 228 5.02 9.21 6.69
N LYS A 229 5.44 10.45 6.38
CA LYS A 229 6.22 11.27 7.30
C LYS A 229 5.40 11.80 8.48
N THR A 230 4.09 11.94 8.30
CA THR A 230 3.21 12.37 9.37
C THR A 230 2.14 11.31 9.63
N ILE A 231 0.87 11.69 9.62
CA ILE A 231 -0.25 10.82 9.98
C ILE A 231 -0.64 9.95 8.78
N ALA A 232 -1.15 8.75 9.07
CA ALA A 232 -1.87 7.93 8.09
C ALA A 232 -3.27 7.61 8.62
N VAL A 233 -4.28 7.84 7.79
CA VAL A 233 -5.69 7.68 8.15
C VAL A 233 -6.38 6.76 7.16
N LEU A 234 -6.94 5.65 7.65
CA LEU A 234 -7.95 4.86 6.95
C LEU A 234 -9.33 5.24 7.51
N GLN A 235 -10.12 5.97 6.72
CA GLN A 235 -11.45 6.39 7.12
C GLN A 235 -12.46 5.24 7.04
N THR A 236 -13.71 5.53 7.44
CA THR A 236 -14.76 4.54 7.65
C THR A 236 -14.88 3.54 6.49
N GLY A 237 -14.62 2.26 6.76
CA GLY A 237 -14.77 1.19 5.77
C GLY A 237 -13.71 1.16 4.67
N ALA A 238 -12.65 1.98 4.77
CA ALA A 238 -11.53 1.89 3.84
C ALA A 238 -10.83 0.54 3.94
N THR A 239 -10.32 0.05 2.82
CA THR A 239 -9.60 -1.23 2.74
C THR A 239 -8.22 -1.03 2.14
N MET A 240 -7.24 -1.82 2.61
CA MET A 240 -5.86 -1.71 2.14
C MET A 240 -5.18 -3.08 2.10
N ASN A 241 -4.64 -3.42 0.94
CA ASN A 241 -3.65 -4.50 0.79
C ASN A 241 -2.26 -3.84 0.80
N GLY A 242 -1.54 -3.96 1.90
CA GLY A 242 -0.36 -3.12 2.07
C GLY A 242 0.20 -3.04 3.49
N ARG A 243 1.04 -2.04 3.69
CA ARG A 243 1.59 -1.69 5.00
C ARG A 243 1.43 -0.21 5.28
N ILE A 244 1.21 0.16 6.53
CA ILE A 244 1.21 1.56 6.98
C ILE A 244 2.41 1.78 7.90
N LEU A 245 3.41 2.49 7.40
CA LEU A 245 4.63 2.83 8.14
C LEU A 245 4.65 4.35 8.31
N ALA A 246 4.17 4.83 9.45
CA ALA A 246 3.95 6.26 9.71
C ALA A 246 4.90 6.78 10.78
N GLN A 247 5.57 7.90 10.53
CA GLN A 247 6.47 8.52 11.51
C GLN A 247 5.75 9.36 12.57
N THR A 248 4.41 9.37 12.59
CA THR A 248 3.59 9.90 13.70
C THR A 248 2.46 8.92 14.07
N ALA A 249 1.20 9.31 13.84
CA ALA A 249 0.03 8.54 14.25
C ALA A 249 -0.56 7.72 13.09
N ILE A 250 -1.22 6.61 13.45
CA ILE A 250 -2.08 5.83 12.57
C ILE A 250 -3.50 5.88 13.14
N THR A 251 -4.48 6.18 12.29
CA THR A 251 -5.90 6.21 12.68
C THR A 251 -6.72 5.35 11.74
N MET A 252 -7.53 4.45 12.29
CA MET A 252 -8.38 3.54 11.53
C MET A 252 -9.84 3.66 11.94
N GLN A 253 -10.77 3.66 11.00
CA GLN A 253 -12.20 3.68 11.28
C GLN A 253 -12.88 2.51 10.57
N LYS A 254 -13.28 1.48 11.32
CA LYS A 254 -13.93 0.27 10.77
C LYS A 254 -13.23 -0.24 9.49
N ALA A 255 -11.89 -0.16 9.48
CA ALA A 255 -11.10 -0.32 8.27
C ALA A 255 -10.52 -1.72 8.18
N VAL A 256 -10.19 -2.16 6.97
CA VAL A 256 -9.50 -3.44 6.73
C VAL A 256 -8.08 -3.15 6.28
N LEU A 257 -7.11 -3.77 6.95
CA LEU A 257 -5.70 -3.69 6.58
C LEU A 257 -5.12 -5.10 6.53
N THR A 258 -4.67 -5.51 5.34
CA THR A 258 -4.13 -6.84 5.10
C THR A 258 -2.68 -6.75 4.64
N GLN A 259 -1.79 -7.42 5.37
CA GLN A 259 -0.38 -7.50 4.99
C GLN A 259 -0.23 -8.12 3.60
N PRO A 260 0.57 -7.53 2.70
CA PRO A 260 0.75 -8.04 1.35
C PRO A 260 1.54 -9.36 1.37
N LEU A 261 1.17 -10.25 0.46
CA LEU A 261 1.86 -11.53 0.19
C LEU A 261 3.24 -11.31 -0.43
#